data_AF-R5DFV1-F1
#
_entry.id   AF-R5DFV1-F1
#
_cell.length_a   1.000
_cell.length_b   1.000
_cell.length_c   1.000
_cell.angle_alpha   90.00
_cell.angle_beta   90.00
_cell.angle_gamma   90.00
#
_symmetry.space_group_name_H-M   'P 1'
#
loop_
_entity.id
_entity.type
_entity.pdbx_description
1 polymer ?
#
loop_
_entity_poly.entity_id
_entity_poly.type
_entity_poly.pdbx_seq_one_letter_code
_entity_poly.pdbx_strand_id
1 'polypeptide(L)' 'MREYYKEKIKNLVALRNNLFTSVIVLTSGVVGLFFINQSFVKLLPFMVIGGYFDFVFLLNLLSINNKIDKILEELK' A
#
# COMPACT_ATOMS: atom_id res chain seq x y z
N MET A 1 -30.31 1.91 3.75
CA MET A 1 -29.18 2.33 4.60
C MET A 1 -28.15 1.23 4.82
N ARG A 2 -28.50 0.02 5.29
CA ARG A 2 -27.53 -1.08 5.50
C ARG A 2 -26.77 -1.53 4.25
N GLU A 3 -27.39 -1.56 3.07
CA GLU A 3 -26.72 -1.95 1.82
C GLU A 3 -25.62 -0.95 1.41
N TYR A 4 -25.86 0.35 1.56
CA TYR A 4 -24.89 1.40 1.24
C TYR A 4 -23.61 1.27 2.07
N TYR A 5 -23.74 0.98 3.36
CA TYR A 5 -22.59 0.71 4.23
C TYR A 5 -21.83 -0.57 3.83
N LYS A 6 -22.56 -1.60 3.40
CA LYS A 6 -21.99 -2.87 2.95
C LYS A 6 -21.17 -2.69 1.66
N GLU A 7 -21.68 -1.92 0.69
CA GLU A 7 -20.93 -1.54 -0.51
C GLU A 7 -19.71 -0.70 -0.18
N LYS A 8 -19.85 0.28 0.72
CA LYS A 8 -18.74 1.16 1.12
C LYS A 8 -17.59 0.37 1.76
N ILE A 9 -17.90 -0.59 2.64
CA ILE A 9 -16.91 -1.51 3.22
C ILE A 9 -16.28 -2.38 2.14
N LYS A 10 -17.07 -2.96 1.23
CA LYS A 10 -16.57 -3.81 0.15
C LYS A 10 -15.59 -3.04 -0.76
N ASN A 11 -15.90 -1.77 -1.05
CA ASN A 11 -15.05 -0.90 -1.85
C ASN A 11 -13.76 -0.51 -1.10
N LEU A 12 -13.83 -0.24 0.20
CA LEU A 12 -12.65 0.02 1.04
C LEU A 12 -11.75 -1.21 1.17
N VAL A 13 -12.32 -2.41 1.27
CA VAL A 13 -11.56 -3.67 1.27
C VAL A 13 -10.89 -3.91 -0.09
N ALA A 14 -11.60 -3.64 -1.19
CA ALA A 14 -11.02 -3.70 -2.54
C ALA A 14 -9.86 -2.71 -2.69
N LEU A 15 -10.03 -1.48 -2.19
CA LEU A 15 -8.99 -0.45 -2.18
C LEU A 15 -7.77 -0.89 -1.35
N ARG A 16 -7.99 -1.46 -0.17
CA ARG A 16 -6.93 -2.04 0.68
C ARG A 16 -6.16 -3.14 -0.06
N ASN A 17 -6.87 -4.04 -0.73
CA ASN A 17 -6.25 -5.16 -1.43
C ASN A 17 -5.44 -4.72 -2.65
N ASN A 18 -5.92 -3.69 -3.37
CA ASN A 18 -5.19 -3.09 -4.48
C ASN A 18 -3.91 -2.38 -3.99
N LEU A 19 -4.00 -1.67 -2.86
CA LEU A 19 -2.84 -1.04 -2.24
C LEU A 19 -1.83 -2.07 -1.71
N PHE A 20 -2.28 -3.16 -1.10
CA PHE A 20 -1.40 -4.26 -0.71
C PHE A 20 -0.67 -4.86 -1.91
N THR A 21 -1.39 -5.13 -2.99
CA THR A 21 -0.77 -5.64 -4.24
C THR A 21 0.28 -4.66 -4.75
N SER A 22 -0.02 -3.36 -4.75
CA SER A 22 0.91 -2.31 -5.18
C SER A 22 2.16 -2.23 -4.30
N VAL A 23 2.00 -2.31 -2.97
CA VAL A 23 3.11 -2.37 -2.01
C VAL A 23 3.97 -3.61 -2.24
N ILE A 24 3.35 -4.78 -2.45
CA ILE A 24 4.09 -6.03 -2.69
C ILE A 24 4.90 -5.94 -3.98
N VAL A 25 4.35 -5.36 -5.05
CA VAL A 25 5.06 -5.17 -6.32
C VAL A 25 6.22 -4.17 -6.18
N LEU A 26 6.01 -3.05 -5.46
CA LEU A 26 7.05 -2.07 -5.20
C LEU A 26 8.18 -2.63 -4.33
N THR A 27 7.85 -3.18 -3.17
CA THR A 27 8.83 -3.81 -2.26
C THR A 27 9.59 -4.94 -2.94
N SER A 28 8.92 -5.83 -3.70
CA SER A 28 9.59 -6.90 -4.45
C SER A 28 10.49 -6.36 -5.56
N GLY A 29 10.10 -5.26 -6.23
CA GLY A 29 10.95 -4.56 -7.18
C GLY A 29 12.21 -3.98 -6.54
N VAL A 30 12.08 -3.31 -5.39
CA VAL A 30 13.20 -2.73 -4.65
C VAL A 30 14.14 -3.80 -4.11
N VAL A 31 13.60 -4.88 -3.52
CA VAL A 31 14.39 -6.03 -3.08
C VAL A 31 15.07 -6.73 -4.25
N GLY A 32 14.40 -6.82 -5.41
CA GLY A 32 14.97 -7.37 -6.63
C GLY A 32 16.21 -6.62 -7.13
N LEU A 33 16.28 -5.30 -6.91
CA LEU A 33 17.45 -4.49 -7.25
C LEU A 33 18.71 -4.91 -6.47
N PHE A 34 18.58 -5.51 -5.29
CA PHE A 34 19.73 -6.04 -4.53
C PHE A 34 20.37 -7.28 -5.18
N PHE A 35 19.62 -8.03 -5.99
CA PHE A 35 20.12 -9.24 -6.67
C PHE A 35 20.76 -8.95 -8.03
N ILE A 36 20.69 -7.70 -8.51
CA ILE A 36 21.30 -7.31 -9.78
C ILE A 36 22.79 -7.07 -9.56
N ASN A 37 23.64 -7.73 -10.37
CA ASN A 37 25.09 -7.56 -10.36
C ASN A 37 25.52 -6.25 -11.06
N GLN A 38 24.99 -5.10 -10.61
CA GLN A 38 25.31 -3.76 -11.07
C GLN A 38 25.97 -2.97 -9.94
N SER A 39 26.71 -1.92 -10.30
CA SER A 39 27.38 -1.07 -9.31
C SER A 39 26.35 -0.39 -8.40
N PHE A 40 26.54 -0.51 -7.08
CA PHE A 40 25.61 -0.03 -6.05
C PHE A 40 25.26 1.46 -6.21
N VAL A 41 26.22 2.27 -6.69
CA VAL A 41 26.04 3.71 -6.94
C VAL A 41 24.98 3.99 -8.00
N LYS A 42 24.82 3.10 -8.99
CA LYS A 42 23.77 3.22 -10.03
C LYS A 42 22.40 2.78 -9.53
N LEU A 43 22.36 1.87 -8.56
CA LEU A 43 21.14 1.34 -7.97
C LEU A 43 20.58 2.24 -6.86
N LEU A 44 21.44 3.04 -6.22
CA LEU A 44 21.10 3.97 -5.15
C LEU A 44 19.89 4.87 -5.44
N PRO A 45 19.80 5.59 -6.59
CA PRO A 45 18.62 6.42 -6.87
C PRO A 45 17.34 5.58 -7.00
N PHE A 46 17.39 4.38 -7.56
CA PHE A 46 16.22 3.50 -7.67
C PHE A 46 15.77 2.96 -6.31
N MET A 47 16.71 2.63 -5.42
CA MET A 47 16.40 2.22 -4.05
C MET A 47 15.78 3.36 -3.23
N VAL A 48 16.29 4.59 -3.37
CA VAL A 48 15.73 5.77 -2.67
C VAL A 48 14.32 6.07 -3.16
N ILE A 49 14.10 6.06 -4.48
CA ILE A 49 12.78 6.27 -5.07
C ILE A 49 11.81 5.17 -4.61
N GLY A 50 12.24 3.90 -4.69
CA GLY A 50 11.43 2.77 -4.28
C GLY A 50 11.05 2.81 -2.81
N GLY A 51 12.02 3.07 -1.93
CA GLY A 51 11.78 3.21 -0.49
C GLY A 51 10.87 4.39 -0.15
N TYR A 52 10.97 5.51 -0.87
CA TYR A 52 10.04 6.63 -0.71
C TYR A 52 8.61 6.22 -1.07
N PHE A 53 8.42 5.55 -2.21
CA PHE A 53 7.09 5.08 -2.61
C PHE A 53 6.53 4.03 -1.66
N ASP A 54 7.34 3.07 -1.20
CA ASP A 54 6.93 2.09 -0.19
C ASP A 54 6.43 2.78 1.09
N PHE A 55 7.13 3.81 1.56
CA PHE A 55 6.71 4.57 2.74
C PHE A 55 5.39 5.31 2.53
N VAL A 56 5.23 6.00 1.39
CA VAL A 56 3.98 6.70 1.04
C VAL A 56 2.81 5.73 0.93
N PHE A 57 3.01 4.57 0.30
CA PHE A 57 1.96 3.55 0.19
C PHE A 57 1.61 2.94 1.54
N LEU A 58 2.58 2.68 2.42
CA LEU A 58 2.34 2.23 3.80
C LEU A 58 1.44 3.21 4.58
N LEU A 59 1.73 4.51 4.49
CA LEU A 59 0.90 5.55 5.12
C LEU A 59 -0.52 5.58 4.55
N ASN A 60 -0.67 5.43 3.24
CA ASN A 60 -1.99 5.33 2.61
C ASN A 60 -2.76 4.10 3.08
N LEU A 61 -2.07 2.97 3.25
CA LEU A 61 -2.66 1.73 3.73
C LEU A 61 -3.15 1.87 5.18
N LEU A 62 -2.35 2.47 6.06
CA LEU A 62 -2.73 2.83 7.43
C LEU A 62 -3.93 3.79 7.47
N SER A 63 -3.92 4.82 6.64
CA SER A 63 -5.03 5.79 6.53
C SER A 63 -6.34 5.12 6.12
N ILE A 64 -6.28 4.19 5.16
CA ILE A 64 -7.46 3.43 4.71
C ILE A 64 -7.92 2.44 5.77
N ASN A 65 -7.00 1.81 6.49
CA ASN A 65 -7.36 0.94 7.60
C ASN A 65 -8.08 1.73 8.71
N ASN A 66 -7.58 2.91 9.07
CA ASN A 66 -8.26 3.80 10.02
C ASN A 66 -9.61 4.31 9.52
N LYS A 67 -9.76 4.57 8.21
CA LYS A 67 -11.07 4.91 7.63
C LYS A 67 -12.06 3.74 7.70
N ILE A 68 -11.59 2.52 7.51
CA ILE A 68 -12.42 1.31 7.64
C ILE A 68 -12.86 1.16 9.10
N ASP A 69 -11.94 1.25 10.06
CA ASP A 69 -12.25 1.11 11.48
C ASP A 69 -13.27 2.16 11.94
N LYS A 70 -13.06 3.42 11.56
CA LYS A 70 -13.98 4.51 11.93
C LYS A 70 -15.39 4.32 11.37
N ILE A 71 -15.51 3.81 10.13
CA ILE A 71 -16.83 3.48 9.54
C ILE A 71 -17.46 2.29 10.26
N LEU A 72 -16.66 1.32 10.69
CA LEU A 72 -17.14 0.14 11.42
C LEU A 72 -17.61 0.51 12.85
N GLU A 73 -16.95 1.50 13.45
CA GLU A 73 -17.27 2.06 14.76
C GLU A 73 -18.54 2.94 14.73
N GLU A 74 -18.74 3.75 13.67
CA GLU A 74 -19.99 4.50 13.43
C GLU A 74 -21.21 3.59 13.12
N LEU A 75 -20.96 2.35 12.70
CA LEU A 75 -22.00 1.35 12.40
C LEU A 75 -22.47 0.55 13.62
N LYS A 76 -21.72 0.63 14.73
CA LYS A 76 -21.97 -0.12 15.97
C LYS A 76 -22.88 0.65 16.91
#